data_AF-A0A932L558-F1
#
_entry.id   AF-A0A932L558-F1
#
_cell.length_a   1.000
_cell.length_b   1.000
_cell.length_c   1.000
_cell.angle_alpha   90.00
_cell.angle_beta   90.00
_cell.angle_gamma   90.00
#
_symmetry.space_group_name_H-M   'P 1'
#
loop_
_entity.id
_entity.type
_entity.pdbx_description
1 polymer ?
#
loop_
_entity_poly.entity_id
_entity_poly.type
_entity_poly.pdbx_seq_one_letter_code
_entity_poly.pdbx_strand_id
1 'polypeptide(L)'
;MDMRLYAAIVSEATDLPETQALKGLGKAMKQMERLEKLVSDAWDAITTERQAHPVVNYQSVFLAPEYFFSNQRHANDRFFSHDVKRTIIGRLSALAKKYPHLLIIPGTMLWTKDLFDKKLTMLGRGASRVTKTVNQGRVNKMVTRIQTASTTHGTQTNQKGWSHTRDVQTQDRKIAQNVAYVCLGPTILKYHKVGNYEEVMNETDDLLFVPGSLIGRFTVGGVKYGLEICMDHALGVFDSSVQAPNDRVHVQIIVSSFVSCPQNPNASVTLHSSTQEQVTYVDNAQATTTGTNPIRFGGDKVGKLARAPVKKPGFTLWSVDLSAADIRTAPLVPRFQDDAAGEKQNVDAQLS
;
A
#
# COMPACT_ATOMS: atom_id res chain seq x y z
N MET A 1 19.99 -3.79 -21.11
CA MET A 1 20.64 -4.60 -20.06
C MET A 1 19.60 -5.56 -19.54
N ASP A 2 19.93 -6.84 -19.38
CA ASP A 2 18.97 -7.82 -18.87
C ASP A 2 18.71 -7.53 -17.39
N MET A 3 17.45 -7.28 -17.05
CA MET A 3 16.97 -7.01 -15.70
C MET A 3 15.87 -8.01 -15.37
N ARG A 4 16.02 -8.75 -14.28
CA ARG A 4 15.00 -9.69 -13.82
C ARG A 4 14.27 -9.19 -12.58
N LEU A 5 12.96 -9.25 -12.60
CA LEU A 5 12.11 -8.99 -11.44
C LEU A 5 11.67 -10.32 -10.83
N TYR A 6 12.02 -10.52 -9.57
CA TYR A 6 11.49 -11.60 -8.74
C TYR A 6 10.41 -11.03 -7.82
N ALA A 7 9.19 -11.56 -7.90
CA ALA A 7 8.07 -11.08 -7.09
C ALA A 7 7.45 -12.23 -6.29
N ALA A 8 7.48 -12.13 -4.97
CA ALA A 8 6.72 -12.98 -4.06
C ALA A 8 5.40 -12.28 -3.72
N ILE A 9 4.30 -12.79 -4.27
CA ILE A 9 2.98 -12.17 -4.13
C ILE A 9 2.13 -13.05 -3.21
N VAL A 10 1.77 -12.50 -2.06
CA VAL A 10 0.86 -13.14 -1.11
C VAL A 10 -0.53 -13.16 -1.71
N SER A 11 -1.14 -14.35 -1.70
CA SER A 11 -2.56 -14.57 -1.94
C SER A 11 -3.15 -15.04 -0.61
N GLU A 12 -4.06 -14.26 -0.04
CA GLU A 12 -4.79 -14.73 1.14
C GLU A 12 -6.01 -15.52 0.69
N ALA A 13 -6.19 -16.72 1.24
CA ALA A 13 -7.53 -17.27 1.38
C ALA A 13 -8.24 -16.43 2.45
N THR A 14 -9.47 -16.00 2.18
CA THR A 14 -10.30 -15.13 3.04
C THR A 14 -10.57 -15.69 4.44
N ASP A 15 -10.16 -16.92 4.71
CA ASP A 15 -10.69 -17.76 5.76
C ASP A 15 -9.61 -18.19 6.76
N LEU A 16 -8.74 -17.28 7.23
CA LEU A 16 -7.95 -17.58 8.43
C LEU A 16 -8.83 -17.38 9.68
N PRO A 17 -9.31 -18.45 10.34
CA PRO A 17 -10.28 -18.36 11.44
C PRO A 17 -9.62 -17.87 12.75
N GLU A 18 -8.29 -17.87 12.82
CA GLU A 18 -7.53 -17.85 14.07
C GLU A 18 -7.18 -16.47 14.65
N THR A 19 -7.50 -15.36 13.97
CA THR A 19 -7.20 -14.01 14.50
C THR A 19 -8.42 -13.26 15.01
N GLN A 20 -9.62 -13.83 14.92
CA GLN A 20 -10.85 -13.15 15.31
C GLN A 20 -10.92 -12.82 16.82
N ALA A 21 -10.25 -13.61 17.67
CA ALA A 21 -10.23 -13.38 19.12
C ALA A 21 -9.26 -12.25 19.55
N LEU A 22 -8.26 -11.92 18.73
CA LEU A 22 -7.29 -10.88 19.06
C LEU A 22 -7.76 -9.53 18.53
N LYS A 23 -7.53 -8.47 19.32
CA LYS A 23 -7.76 -7.08 18.91
C LYS A 23 -6.55 -6.20 19.18
N GLY A 24 -6.51 -5.04 18.52
CA GLY A 24 -5.52 -4.00 18.77
C GLY A 24 -4.08 -4.50 18.61
N LEU A 25 -3.23 -4.25 19.62
CA LEU A 25 -1.80 -4.59 19.55
C LEU A 25 -1.54 -6.10 19.40
N GLY A 26 -2.28 -6.95 20.13
CA GLY A 26 -2.08 -8.40 20.06
C GLY A 26 -2.31 -8.96 18.65
N LYS A 27 -3.38 -8.50 17.98
CA LYS A 27 -3.66 -8.88 16.60
C LYS A 27 -2.58 -8.36 15.65
N ALA A 28 -2.19 -7.09 15.80
CA ALA A 28 -1.14 -6.48 15.00
C ALA A 28 0.18 -7.25 15.10
N MET A 29 0.56 -7.71 16.30
CA MET A 29 1.80 -8.47 16.50
C MET A 29 1.73 -9.86 15.87
N LYS A 30 0.60 -10.58 15.99
CA LYS A 30 0.42 -11.88 15.31
C LYS A 30 0.48 -11.73 13.77
N GLN A 31 -0.11 -10.67 13.22
CA GLN A 31 0.02 -10.38 11.78
C GLN A 31 1.45 -10.00 11.39
N MET A 32 2.17 -9.26 12.23
CA MET A 32 3.56 -8.91 11.98
C MET A 32 4.48 -10.15 12.01
N GLU A 33 4.29 -11.07 12.94
CA GLU A 33 5.02 -12.35 12.97
C GLU A 33 4.78 -13.17 11.70
N ARG A 34 3.52 -13.23 11.25
CA ARG A 34 3.15 -13.87 9.99
C ARG A 34 3.84 -13.20 8.80
N LEU A 35 3.85 -11.86 8.74
CA LEU A 35 4.55 -11.10 7.71
C LEU A 35 6.05 -11.41 7.71
N GLU A 36 6.70 -11.37 8.87
CA GLU A 36 8.13 -11.64 9.01
C GLU A 36 8.49 -13.03 8.51
N LYS A 37 7.66 -14.03 8.84
CA LYS A 37 7.81 -15.39 8.32
C LYS A 37 7.68 -15.43 6.80
N LEU A 38 6.61 -14.85 6.24
CA LEU A 38 6.38 -14.82 4.79
C LEU A 38 7.50 -14.11 4.04
N VAL A 39 8.02 -13.02 4.58
CA VAL A 39 9.15 -12.28 4.01
C VAL A 39 10.42 -13.11 4.05
N SER A 40 10.69 -13.83 5.14
CA SER A 40 11.84 -14.74 5.22
C SER A 40 11.73 -15.86 4.18
N ASP A 41 10.60 -16.56 4.15
CA ASP A 41 10.37 -17.67 3.20
C ASP A 41 10.47 -17.18 1.74
N ALA A 42 9.95 -15.99 1.45
CA ALA A 42 10.04 -15.35 0.14
C ALA A 42 11.49 -15.00 -0.24
N TRP A 43 12.26 -14.45 0.70
CA TRP A 43 13.66 -14.11 0.47
C TRP A 43 14.51 -15.35 0.16
N ASP A 44 14.30 -16.44 0.90
CA ASP A 44 14.98 -17.71 0.67
C ASP A 44 14.61 -18.26 -0.72
N ALA A 45 13.32 -18.26 -1.07
CA ALA A 45 12.85 -18.73 -2.38
C ALA A 45 13.43 -17.90 -3.54
N ILE A 46 13.48 -16.57 -3.41
CA ILE A 46 14.10 -15.68 -4.41
C ILE A 46 15.60 -15.93 -4.52
N THR A 47 16.29 -16.15 -3.39
CA THR A 47 17.73 -16.42 -3.36
C THR A 47 18.06 -17.73 -4.04
N THR A 48 17.33 -18.81 -3.74
CA THR A 48 17.47 -20.10 -4.42
C THR A 48 17.25 -19.96 -5.92
N GLU A 49 16.19 -19.27 -6.34
CA GLU A 49 15.88 -19.07 -7.76
C GLU A 49 17.01 -18.31 -8.48
N ARG A 50 17.57 -17.28 -7.83
CA ARG A 50 18.70 -16.51 -8.36
C ARG A 50 19.99 -17.32 -8.46
N GLN A 51 20.25 -18.20 -7.51
CA GLN A 51 21.42 -19.08 -7.56
C GLN A 51 21.31 -20.10 -8.69
N ALA A 52 20.12 -20.63 -8.90
CA ALA A 52 19.85 -21.57 -10.00
C ALA A 52 19.86 -20.88 -11.38
N HIS A 53 19.47 -19.60 -11.45
CA HIS A 53 19.34 -18.82 -12.69
C HIS A 53 20.01 -17.45 -12.54
N PRO A 54 21.35 -17.40 -12.49
CA PRO A 54 22.08 -16.17 -12.22
C PRO A 54 21.83 -15.12 -13.29
N VAL A 55 21.62 -13.89 -12.83
CA VAL A 55 21.45 -12.68 -13.65
C VAL A 55 22.24 -11.55 -13.02
N VAL A 56 22.81 -10.68 -13.85
CA VAL A 56 23.64 -9.56 -13.38
C VAL A 56 22.79 -8.51 -12.66
N ASN A 57 21.65 -8.14 -13.25
CA ASN A 57 20.75 -7.14 -12.68
C ASN A 57 19.42 -7.79 -12.30
N TYR A 58 18.97 -7.51 -11.08
CA TYR A 58 17.68 -7.98 -10.59
C TYR A 58 17.04 -6.99 -9.62
N GLN A 59 15.73 -7.13 -9.47
CA GLN A 59 14.93 -6.54 -8.40
C GLN A 59 14.17 -7.66 -7.69
N SER A 60 14.02 -7.53 -6.38
CA SER A 60 13.25 -8.47 -5.56
C SER A 60 12.13 -7.70 -4.87
N VAL A 61 10.88 -8.18 -5.01
CA VAL A 61 9.69 -7.56 -4.45
C VAL A 61 8.91 -8.58 -3.63
N PHE A 62 8.50 -8.18 -2.43
CA PHE A 62 7.49 -8.86 -1.65
C PHE A 62 6.22 -8.00 -1.61
N LEU A 63 5.07 -8.60 -1.90
CA LEU A 63 3.80 -7.89 -1.98
C LEU A 63 2.70 -8.63 -1.23
N ALA A 64 2.11 -7.96 -0.23
CA ALA A 64 0.93 -8.42 0.50
C ALA A 64 -0.33 -7.59 0.16
N PRO A 65 -1.54 -8.13 0.41
CA PRO A 65 -2.78 -7.51 -0.05
C PRO A 65 -3.25 -6.37 0.86
N GLU A 66 -4.34 -5.71 0.46
CA GLU A 66 -4.96 -4.67 1.28
C GLU A 66 -5.50 -5.25 2.58
N TYR A 67 -5.50 -4.43 3.63
CA TYR A 67 -6.01 -4.76 4.96
C TYR A 67 -5.24 -5.86 5.69
N PHE A 68 -4.04 -6.22 5.23
CA PHE A 68 -3.15 -7.15 5.94
C PHE A 68 -2.98 -6.74 7.41
N PHE A 69 -2.87 -5.43 7.67
CA PHE A 69 -2.94 -4.85 9.01
C PHE A 69 -4.28 -4.15 9.26
N SER A 70 -5.32 -4.94 9.53
CA SER A 70 -6.63 -4.46 9.99
C SER A 70 -7.06 -5.18 11.27
N ASN A 71 -7.76 -4.47 12.14
CA ASN A 71 -8.25 -5.03 13.41
C ASN A 71 -9.42 -6.00 13.17
N GLN A 72 -10.33 -5.66 12.26
CA GLN A 72 -11.32 -6.54 11.65
C GLN A 72 -11.49 -6.12 10.19
N ARG A 73 -11.85 -7.03 9.29
CA ARG A 73 -11.96 -6.71 7.85
C ARG A 73 -13.38 -6.33 7.44
N HIS A 74 -14.38 -7.02 7.98
CA HIS A 74 -15.80 -6.92 7.56
C HIS A 74 -16.74 -6.49 8.69
N ALA A 75 -16.22 -6.11 9.85
CA ALA A 75 -17.00 -5.77 11.02
C ALA A 75 -16.54 -4.42 11.59
N ASN A 76 -17.39 -3.81 12.41
CA ASN A 76 -17.08 -2.58 13.15
C ASN A 76 -15.80 -2.78 13.95
N ASP A 77 -14.97 -1.74 14.15
CA ASP A 77 -13.64 -1.82 14.76
C ASP A 77 -12.55 -2.32 13.79
N ARG A 78 -12.52 -1.79 12.56
CA ARG A 78 -11.49 -2.16 11.55
C ARG A 78 -10.12 -1.54 11.80
N PHE A 79 -10.08 -0.41 12.50
CA PHE A 79 -8.93 0.47 12.54
C PHE A 79 -8.03 0.24 13.76
N PHE A 80 -6.72 0.20 13.54
CA PHE A 80 -5.76 0.28 14.63
C PHE A 80 -5.59 1.71 15.15
N SER A 81 -5.20 1.84 16.43
CA SER A 81 -4.82 3.14 16.98
C SER A 81 -3.48 3.62 16.40
N HIS A 82 -3.22 4.92 16.53
CA HIS A 82 -1.95 5.50 16.14
C HIS A 82 -0.73 4.84 16.78
N ASP A 83 -0.85 4.39 18.03
CA ASP A 83 0.26 3.77 18.77
C ASP A 83 0.56 2.36 18.26
N VAL A 84 -0.49 1.57 17.97
CA VAL A 84 -0.33 0.26 17.33
C VAL A 84 0.35 0.41 15.96
N LYS A 85 -0.05 1.43 15.18
CA LYS A 85 0.63 1.76 13.92
C LYS A 85 2.12 2.04 14.14
N ARG A 86 2.51 2.84 15.14
CA ARG A 86 3.93 3.12 15.44
C ARG A 86 4.71 1.84 15.73
N THR A 87 4.13 0.92 16.49
CA THR A 87 4.76 -0.39 16.77
C THR A 87 4.97 -1.20 15.49
N ILE A 88 3.96 -1.25 14.61
CA ILE A 88 4.09 -1.95 13.31
C ILE A 88 5.18 -1.32 12.46
N ILE A 89 5.22 0.02 12.33
CA ILE A 89 6.26 0.74 11.55
C ILE A 89 7.66 0.43 12.09
N GLY A 90 7.84 0.40 13.42
CA GLY A 90 9.12 0.04 14.03
C GLY A 90 9.60 -1.35 13.61
N ARG A 91 8.71 -2.34 13.62
CA ARG A 91 9.03 -3.71 13.15
C ARG A 91 9.25 -3.79 11.65
N LEU A 92 8.46 -3.07 10.84
CA LEU A 92 8.70 -2.97 9.39
C LEU A 92 10.07 -2.37 9.07
N SER A 93 10.51 -1.35 9.82
CA SER A 93 11.87 -0.79 9.69
C SER A 93 12.96 -1.82 9.99
N ALA A 94 12.82 -2.56 11.08
CA ALA A 94 13.75 -3.62 11.43
C ALA A 94 13.78 -4.74 10.37
N LEU A 95 12.62 -5.13 9.85
CA LEU A 95 12.49 -6.15 8.81
C LEU A 95 13.15 -5.70 7.50
N ALA A 96 12.94 -4.45 7.07
CA ALA A 96 13.55 -3.91 5.87
C ALA A 96 15.08 -3.78 5.97
N LYS A 97 15.60 -3.47 7.17
CA LYS A 97 17.05 -3.51 7.44
C LYS A 97 17.62 -4.93 7.40
N LYS A 98 16.85 -5.94 7.84
CA LYS A 98 17.24 -7.36 7.77
C LYS A 98 17.33 -7.87 6.33
N TYR A 99 16.47 -7.38 5.43
CA TYR A 99 16.46 -7.75 4.01
C TYR A 99 16.68 -6.52 3.10
N PRO A 100 17.89 -5.92 3.08
CA PRO A 100 18.13 -4.59 2.49
C PRO A 100 18.01 -4.55 0.96
N HIS A 101 17.94 -5.71 0.30
CA HIS A 101 17.79 -5.85 -1.16
C HIS A 101 16.40 -6.37 -1.57
N LEU A 102 15.44 -6.40 -0.64
CA LEU A 102 14.06 -6.78 -0.89
C LEU A 102 13.17 -5.55 -0.73
N LEU A 103 12.46 -5.17 -1.78
CA LEU A 103 11.41 -4.16 -1.72
C LEU A 103 10.18 -4.78 -1.07
N ILE A 104 9.86 -4.39 0.16
CA ILE A 104 8.76 -4.96 0.95
C ILE A 104 7.57 -4.01 0.91
N ILE A 105 6.44 -4.49 0.38
CA ILE A 105 5.15 -3.81 0.41
C ILE A 105 4.21 -4.70 1.22
N PRO A 106 4.05 -4.43 2.53
CA PRO A 106 3.52 -5.40 3.48
C PRO A 106 1.98 -5.43 3.50
N GLY A 107 1.35 -5.01 2.39
CA GLY A 107 -0.07 -4.73 2.35
C GLY A 107 -0.40 -3.33 2.88
N THR A 108 -1.68 -3.12 3.18
CA THR A 108 -2.13 -1.87 3.79
C THR A 108 -2.52 -2.01 5.25
N MET A 109 -2.58 -0.86 5.91
CA MET A 109 -3.02 -0.70 7.29
C MET A 109 -4.18 0.28 7.39
N LEU A 110 -5.23 -0.13 8.10
CA LEU A 110 -6.28 0.78 8.55
C LEU A 110 -5.91 1.32 9.92
N TRP A 111 -5.84 2.64 10.04
CA TRP A 111 -5.56 3.28 11.33
C TRP A 111 -6.35 4.56 11.54
N THR A 112 -6.53 4.91 12.81
CA THR A 112 -7.19 6.15 13.22
C THR A 112 -6.29 7.06 14.04
N LYS A 113 -6.59 8.37 13.97
CA LYS A 113 -5.98 9.41 14.79
C LYS A 113 -7.05 10.32 15.36
N ASP A 114 -6.86 10.79 16.58
CA ASP A 114 -7.67 11.89 17.10
C ASP A 114 -7.44 13.17 16.25
N LEU A 115 -8.51 13.91 15.96
CA LEU A 115 -8.42 15.21 15.28
C LEU A 115 -7.90 16.33 16.23
N PHE A 116 -7.95 16.07 17.53
CA PHE A 116 -7.68 17.02 18.59
C PHE A 116 -6.31 16.78 19.20
N ASP A 117 -5.69 17.86 19.67
CA ASP A 117 -4.52 17.76 20.53
C ASP A 117 -5.01 17.69 21.99
N LYS A 118 -4.47 16.73 22.74
CA LYS A 118 -4.78 16.53 24.16
C LYS A 118 -3.73 17.27 24.97
N LYS A 119 -4.15 18.23 25.80
CA LYS A 119 -3.27 18.90 26.75
C LYS A 119 -3.69 18.52 28.17
N LEU A 120 -2.79 17.80 28.86
CA LEU A 120 -2.93 17.48 30.27
C LEU A 120 -2.49 18.70 31.09
N THR A 121 -3.40 19.23 31.90
CA THR A 121 -3.12 20.34 32.84
C THR A 121 -3.21 19.80 34.26
N MET A 122 -2.13 19.95 35.03
CA MET A 122 -2.10 19.58 36.45
C MET A 122 -2.80 20.66 37.28
N LEU A 123 -3.77 20.28 38.10
CA LEU A 123 -4.61 21.21 38.88
C LEU A 123 -4.21 21.29 40.37
N GLY A 124 -3.05 20.72 40.74
CA GLY A 124 -2.60 20.60 42.13
C GLY A 124 -3.19 19.37 42.85
N ARG A 125 -2.57 18.96 43.97
CA ARG A 125 -2.95 17.78 44.79
C ARG A 125 -3.14 16.45 44.01
N GLY A 126 -2.38 16.26 42.93
CA GLY A 126 -2.48 15.07 42.07
C GLY A 126 -3.70 15.06 41.13
N ALA A 127 -4.55 16.09 41.14
CA ALA A 127 -5.64 16.22 40.17
C ALA A 127 -5.10 16.65 38.80
N SER A 128 -5.67 16.08 37.74
CA SER A 128 -5.35 16.46 36.36
C SER A 128 -6.63 16.67 35.55
N ARG A 129 -6.56 17.60 34.58
CA ARG A 129 -7.63 17.86 33.61
C ARG A 129 -7.07 17.73 32.21
N VAL A 130 -7.73 16.90 31.39
CA VAL A 130 -7.45 16.83 29.96
C VAL A 130 -8.32 17.85 29.24
N THR A 131 -7.66 18.75 28.51
CA THR A 131 -8.33 19.67 27.58
C THR A 131 -8.10 19.17 26.15
N LYS A 132 -9.15 19.20 25.33
CA LYS A 132 -9.08 18.88 23.90
C LYS A 132 -9.20 20.17 23.11
N THR A 133 -8.26 20.44 22.22
CA THR A 133 -8.32 21.59 21.31
C THR A 133 -8.27 21.08 19.88
N VAL A 134 -9.17 21.58 19.02
CA VAL A 134 -9.16 21.28 17.58
C VAL A 134 -7.82 21.70 17.00
N ASN A 135 -7.14 20.79 16.30
CA ASN A 135 -5.96 21.17 15.53
C ASN A 135 -6.40 21.76 14.19
N GLN A 136 -6.57 23.08 14.11
CA GLN A 136 -7.10 23.76 12.92
C GLN A 136 -6.25 23.52 11.66
N GLY A 137 -4.92 23.46 11.80
CA GLY A 137 -4.03 23.13 10.68
C GLY A 137 -4.28 21.74 10.11
N ARG A 138 -4.57 20.76 10.99
CA ARG A 138 -4.96 19.40 10.59
C ARG A 138 -6.30 19.43 9.87
N VAL A 139 -7.30 20.12 10.42
CA VAL A 139 -8.63 20.27 9.79
C VAL A 139 -8.50 20.86 8.39
N ASN A 140 -7.78 21.97 8.23
CA ASN A 140 -7.59 22.62 6.93
C ASN A 140 -6.94 21.67 5.91
N LYS A 141 -5.85 20.98 6.29
CA LYS A 141 -5.19 19.99 5.42
C LYS A 141 -6.14 18.87 4.98
N MET A 142 -6.98 18.37 5.89
CA MET A 142 -7.95 17.32 5.56
C MET A 142 -9.01 17.83 4.59
N VAL A 143 -9.59 19.00 4.85
CA VAL A 143 -10.61 19.61 3.97
C VAL A 143 -10.05 19.78 2.56
N THR A 144 -8.84 20.34 2.43
CA THR A 144 -8.17 20.46 1.13
C THR A 144 -8.01 19.12 0.44
N ARG A 145 -7.52 18.08 1.15
CA ARG A 145 -7.36 16.74 0.56
C ARG A 145 -8.67 16.12 0.09
N ILE A 146 -9.73 16.26 0.88
CA ILE A 146 -11.08 15.77 0.51
C ILE A 146 -11.56 16.49 -0.76
N GLN A 147 -11.42 17.82 -0.80
CA GLN A 147 -11.80 18.62 -1.96
C GLN A 147 -10.99 18.22 -3.20
N THR A 148 -9.67 18.13 -3.10
CA THR A 148 -8.79 17.72 -4.20
C THR A 148 -9.14 16.32 -4.71
N ALA A 149 -9.34 15.34 -3.83
CA ALA A 149 -9.73 14.00 -4.25
C ALA A 149 -11.08 13.99 -5.00
N SER A 150 -12.04 14.79 -4.53
CA SER A 150 -13.34 14.92 -5.19
C SER A 150 -13.24 15.57 -6.56
N THR A 151 -12.47 16.66 -6.68
CA THR A 151 -12.33 17.40 -7.94
C THR A 151 -11.48 16.67 -8.97
N THR A 152 -10.41 16.01 -8.54
CA THR A 152 -9.42 15.39 -9.44
C THR A 152 -9.82 13.97 -9.84
N HIS A 153 -10.41 13.20 -8.92
CA HIS A 153 -10.70 11.78 -9.13
C HIS A 153 -12.20 11.44 -9.06
N GLY A 154 -13.07 12.45 -8.96
CA GLY A 154 -14.52 12.23 -8.94
C GLY A 154 -15.03 11.46 -7.73
N THR A 155 -14.30 11.45 -6.61
CA THR A 155 -14.75 10.74 -5.42
C THR A 155 -16.06 11.35 -4.90
N GLN A 156 -17.06 10.49 -4.64
CA GLN A 156 -18.37 10.93 -4.15
C GLN A 156 -18.29 11.31 -2.67
N THR A 157 -17.74 12.49 -2.40
CA THR A 157 -17.51 13.01 -1.04
C THR A 157 -18.78 13.39 -0.29
N ASN A 158 -19.91 13.43 -1.01
CA ASN A 158 -21.25 13.68 -0.47
C ASN A 158 -21.90 12.44 0.16
N GLN A 159 -21.27 11.25 0.09
CA GLN A 159 -21.75 10.04 0.74
C GLN A 159 -21.28 9.91 2.22
N LYS A 160 -22.00 9.08 2.99
CA LYS A 160 -21.63 8.73 4.37
C LYS A 160 -20.19 8.22 4.43
N GLY A 161 -19.36 8.83 5.29
CA GLY A 161 -17.96 8.43 5.52
C GLY A 161 -16.89 9.33 4.89
N TRP A 162 -17.27 10.24 3.99
CA TRP A 162 -16.32 11.18 3.36
C TRP A 162 -16.34 12.58 3.96
N SER A 163 -17.52 13.06 4.41
CA SER A 163 -17.66 14.39 5.04
C SER A 163 -19.07 14.68 5.60
N HIS A 164 -19.90 13.64 5.81
CA HIS A 164 -21.37 13.79 5.78
C HIS A 164 -21.97 14.81 6.77
N THR A 165 -21.23 15.22 7.78
CA THR A 165 -21.57 16.35 8.64
C THR A 165 -20.63 17.51 8.35
N ARG A 166 -21.20 18.60 7.82
CA ARG A 166 -20.57 19.92 7.58
C ARG A 166 -19.86 20.50 8.80
N ASP A 167 -20.01 19.86 9.97
CA ASP A 167 -19.32 20.19 11.18
C ASP A 167 -18.15 19.20 11.43
N VAL A 168 -16.99 19.52 10.84
CA VAL A 168 -15.70 18.84 11.10
C VAL A 168 -15.22 19.13 12.53
N GLN A 169 -15.93 19.97 13.30
CA GLN A 169 -15.51 20.47 14.60
C GLN A 169 -16.10 19.70 15.80
N THR A 170 -16.77 18.57 15.60
CA THR A 170 -17.29 17.74 16.71
C THR A 170 -16.14 17.21 17.57
N GLN A 171 -16.18 17.44 18.89
CA GLN A 171 -15.06 17.26 19.84
C GLN A 171 -14.46 15.84 19.95
N ASP A 172 -15.10 14.84 19.34
CA ASP A 172 -14.72 13.43 19.40
C ASP A 172 -14.43 12.79 18.04
N ARG A 173 -14.46 13.56 16.95
CA ARG A 173 -14.16 13.02 15.61
C ARG A 173 -12.73 12.52 15.50
N LYS A 174 -12.58 11.34 14.91
CA LYS A 174 -11.29 10.74 14.53
C LYS A 174 -11.13 10.72 13.02
N ILE A 175 -9.88 10.73 12.60
CA ILE A 175 -9.46 10.64 11.23
C ILE A 175 -9.13 9.18 10.94
N ALA A 176 -9.65 8.65 9.85
CA ALA A 176 -9.40 7.30 9.37
C ALA A 176 -8.61 7.36 8.06
N GLN A 177 -7.60 6.48 7.93
CA GLN A 177 -6.82 6.36 6.70
C GLN A 177 -6.47 4.90 6.40
N ASN A 178 -6.37 4.58 5.12
CA ASN A 178 -5.83 3.32 4.59
C ASN A 178 -4.46 3.61 3.97
N VAL A 179 -3.41 2.99 4.49
CA VAL A 179 -2.02 3.34 4.15
C VAL A 179 -1.22 2.12 3.73
N ALA A 180 -0.51 2.21 2.60
CA ALA A 180 0.54 1.28 2.20
C ALA A 180 1.92 1.85 2.56
N TYR A 181 2.82 0.96 2.97
CA TYR A 181 4.23 1.29 3.16
C TYR A 181 5.07 0.63 2.07
N VAL A 182 6.15 1.29 1.65
CA VAL A 182 7.15 0.72 0.75
C VAL A 182 8.48 0.77 1.46
N CYS A 183 9.03 -0.39 1.81
CA CYS A 183 10.22 -0.50 2.65
C CYS A 183 11.39 -1.08 1.86
N LEU A 184 12.56 -0.44 1.93
CA LEU A 184 13.80 -0.93 1.34
C LEU A 184 15.01 -0.48 2.16
N GLY A 185 15.69 -1.43 2.82
CA GLY A 185 16.79 -1.12 3.72
C GLY A 185 16.35 -0.15 4.83
N PRO A 186 17.02 1.01 5.00
CA PRO A 186 16.60 2.02 5.99
C PRO A 186 15.43 2.90 5.52
N THR A 187 15.03 2.82 4.24
CA THR A 187 14.05 3.74 3.66
C THR A 187 12.65 3.17 3.81
N ILE A 188 11.71 4.00 4.27
CA ILE A 188 10.28 3.70 4.32
C ILE A 188 9.53 4.84 3.66
N LEU A 189 8.86 4.54 2.56
CA LEU A 189 7.89 5.43 1.93
C LEU A 189 6.48 5.08 2.39
N LYS A 190 5.58 6.05 2.30
CA LYS A 190 4.18 5.93 2.75
C LYS A 190 3.23 6.47 1.69
N TYR A 191 2.31 5.63 1.23
CA TYR A 191 1.25 6.00 0.29
C TYR A 191 -0.11 5.85 0.98
N HIS A 192 -0.91 6.91 0.97
CA HIS A 192 -2.28 6.89 1.52
C HIS A 192 -3.27 6.72 0.38
N LYS A 193 -4.24 5.83 0.55
CA LYS A 193 -5.33 5.61 -0.41
C LYS A 193 -6.08 6.91 -0.68
N VAL A 194 -6.43 7.16 -1.93
CA VAL A 194 -7.14 8.37 -2.36
C VAL A 194 -8.65 8.09 -2.44
N GLY A 195 -9.04 6.96 -3.03
CA GLY A 195 -10.43 6.52 -3.14
C GLY A 195 -10.92 5.82 -1.87
N ASN A 196 -11.95 6.34 -1.21
CA ASN A 196 -12.68 5.61 -0.17
C ASN A 196 -13.81 4.78 -0.78
N TYR A 197 -13.74 3.48 -0.51
CA TYR A 197 -14.75 2.50 -0.84
C TYR A 197 -15.29 1.91 0.48
N GLU A 198 -16.13 2.70 1.15
CA GLU A 198 -16.80 2.31 2.40
C GLU A 198 -15.84 2.02 3.58
N GLU A 199 -14.68 2.65 3.58
CA GLU A 199 -13.59 2.49 4.55
C GLU A 199 -14.04 2.75 5.99
N VAL A 200 -15.01 3.66 6.17
CA VAL A 200 -15.59 3.98 7.50
C VAL A 200 -17.08 3.65 7.59
N MET A 201 -17.66 2.98 6.59
CA MET A 201 -19.06 2.57 6.64
C MET A 201 -19.29 1.59 7.82
N ASN A 202 -20.43 1.73 8.50
CA ASN A 202 -20.84 0.91 9.65
C ASN A 202 -19.97 1.02 10.91
N GLU A 203 -18.92 1.84 10.90
CA GLU A 203 -18.15 2.11 12.12
C GLU A 203 -19.01 2.81 13.17
N THR A 204 -18.83 2.42 14.43
CA THR A 204 -19.57 2.97 15.57
C THR A 204 -19.01 4.31 16.03
N ASP A 205 -17.72 4.56 15.76
CA ASP A 205 -17.03 5.81 16.08
C ASP A 205 -17.36 6.90 15.04
N ASP A 206 -17.29 8.18 15.45
CA ASP A 206 -17.32 9.34 14.52
C ASP A 206 -15.99 9.39 13.74
N LEU A 207 -15.89 8.58 12.67
CA LEU A 207 -14.72 8.50 11.79
C LEU A 207 -14.94 9.29 10.50
N LEU A 208 -13.90 10.02 10.12
CA LEU A 208 -13.81 10.70 8.83
C LEU A 208 -12.67 10.10 8.02
N PHE A 209 -12.97 9.50 6.86
CA PHE A 209 -11.93 9.07 5.94
C PHE A 209 -11.23 10.29 5.33
N VAL A 210 -9.90 10.32 5.40
CA VAL A 210 -9.10 11.38 4.78
C VAL A 210 -8.20 10.80 3.69
N PRO A 211 -8.41 11.21 2.43
CA PRO A 211 -7.66 10.69 1.30
C PRO A 211 -6.19 11.09 1.36
N GLY A 212 -5.36 10.30 0.69
CA GLY A 212 -4.00 10.68 0.33
C GLY A 212 -3.95 11.88 -0.61
N SER A 213 -2.75 12.42 -0.77
CA SER A 213 -2.46 13.53 -1.68
C SER A 213 -1.23 13.30 -2.55
N LEU A 214 -0.61 12.12 -2.43
CA LEU A 214 0.57 11.76 -3.21
C LEU A 214 0.13 10.81 -4.31
N ILE A 215 0.78 10.92 -5.46
CA ILE A 215 0.73 9.91 -6.49
C ILE A 215 1.73 8.79 -6.11
N GLY A 216 1.34 7.52 -6.24
CA GLY A 216 2.14 6.37 -5.82
C GLY A 216 3.38 6.06 -6.67
N ARG A 217 4.07 7.06 -7.22
CA ARG A 217 5.18 6.91 -8.18
C ARG A 217 6.54 6.98 -7.50
N PHE A 218 7.35 5.94 -7.64
CA PHE A 218 8.71 5.90 -7.09
C PHE A 218 9.67 5.14 -7.99
N THR A 219 10.98 5.29 -7.78
CA THR A 219 12.01 4.58 -8.57
C THR A 219 12.97 3.84 -7.65
N VAL A 220 13.32 2.60 -8.00
CA VAL A 220 14.35 1.79 -7.31
C VAL A 220 15.25 1.14 -8.34
N GLY A 221 16.56 1.44 -8.30
CA GLY A 221 17.54 0.81 -9.18
C GLY A 221 17.23 1.00 -10.67
N GLY A 222 16.69 2.16 -11.03
CA GLY A 222 16.27 2.47 -12.41
C GLY A 222 14.87 1.98 -12.78
N VAL A 223 14.25 1.14 -11.95
CA VAL A 223 12.90 0.64 -12.19
C VAL A 223 11.87 1.63 -11.64
N LYS A 224 11.02 2.17 -12.51
CA LYS A 224 9.90 3.04 -12.16
C LYS A 224 8.72 2.18 -11.72
N TYR A 225 8.19 2.46 -10.54
CA TYR A 225 7.04 1.78 -9.93
C TYR A 225 5.87 2.74 -9.78
N GLY A 226 4.67 2.22 -9.98
CA GLY A 226 3.40 2.87 -9.60
C GLY A 226 2.70 2.02 -8.55
N LEU A 227 2.25 2.61 -7.46
CA LEU A 227 1.51 1.93 -6.38
C LEU A 227 0.10 2.49 -6.27
N GLU A 228 -0.89 1.60 -6.26
CA GLU A 228 -2.30 1.94 -6.07
C GLU A 228 -2.91 1.02 -5.00
N ILE A 229 -3.89 1.56 -4.26
CA ILE A 229 -4.67 0.78 -3.31
C ILE A 229 -6.09 0.64 -3.83
N CYS A 230 -6.46 -0.57 -4.26
CA CYS A 230 -7.84 -0.99 -4.51
C CYS A 230 -8.63 0.01 -5.39
N MET A 231 -9.55 0.77 -4.79
CA MET A 231 -10.37 1.77 -5.48
C MET A 231 -9.55 2.84 -6.22
N ASP A 232 -8.32 3.13 -5.80
CA ASP A 232 -7.43 4.06 -6.51
C ASP A 232 -7.25 3.65 -7.98
N HIS A 233 -7.13 2.33 -8.22
CA HIS A 233 -6.99 1.75 -9.55
C HIS A 233 -8.24 1.96 -10.41
N ALA A 234 -9.43 1.70 -9.85
CA ALA A 234 -10.70 1.90 -10.56
C ALA A 234 -10.97 3.39 -10.86
N LEU A 235 -10.45 4.29 -10.02
CA LEU A 235 -10.52 5.74 -10.22
C LEU A 235 -9.45 6.28 -11.17
N GLY A 236 -8.49 5.45 -11.61
CA GLY A 236 -7.37 5.89 -12.44
C GLY A 236 -6.49 6.92 -11.76
N VAL A 237 -6.33 6.84 -10.42
CA VAL A 237 -5.51 7.80 -9.64
C VAL A 237 -4.09 7.82 -10.21
N PHE A 238 -3.50 6.66 -10.46
CA PHE A 238 -2.19 6.58 -11.06
C PHE A 238 -2.18 7.05 -12.52
N ASP A 239 -3.11 6.60 -13.35
CA ASP A 239 -3.14 6.92 -14.79
C ASP A 239 -3.28 8.43 -15.04
N SER A 240 -4.02 9.14 -14.18
CA SER A 240 -4.17 10.60 -14.24
C SER A 240 -2.86 11.38 -14.08
N SER A 241 -1.81 10.75 -13.56
CA SER A 241 -0.49 11.37 -13.35
C SER A 241 0.48 11.21 -14.52
N VAL A 242 0.20 10.33 -15.48
CA VAL A 242 1.12 10.03 -16.59
C VAL A 242 1.02 11.13 -17.63
N GLN A 243 1.98 12.06 -17.65
CA GLN A 243 1.93 13.23 -18.55
C GLN A 243 2.40 12.92 -19.98
N ALA A 244 3.24 11.91 -20.16
CA ALA A 244 3.83 11.57 -21.46
C ALA A 244 4.12 10.06 -21.58
N PRO A 245 4.19 9.50 -22.81
CA PRO A 245 4.46 8.07 -23.01
C PRO A 245 5.76 7.56 -22.40
N ASN A 246 6.80 8.40 -22.30
CA ASN A 246 8.09 8.07 -21.67
C ASN A 246 8.08 8.20 -20.14
N ASP A 247 6.98 8.72 -19.57
CA ASP A 247 6.75 8.80 -18.12
C ASP A 247 5.93 7.59 -17.61
N ARG A 248 5.91 6.49 -18.35
CA ARG A 248 5.28 5.25 -17.87
C ARG A 248 6.12 4.59 -16.80
N VAL A 249 5.45 3.88 -15.89
CA VAL A 249 6.13 2.97 -14.95
C VAL A 249 6.48 1.67 -15.65
N HIS A 250 7.55 1.03 -15.20
CA HIS A 250 7.91 -0.31 -15.66
C HIS A 250 7.07 -1.37 -14.94
N VAL A 251 6.72 -1.10 -13.68
CA VAL A 251 5.95 -2.01 -12.83
C VAL A 251 4.80 -1.25 -12.17
N GLN A 252 3.56 -1.69 -12.37
CA GLN A 252 2.38 -1.23 -11.63
C GLN A 252 2.09 -2.21 -10.50
N ILE A 253 1.86 -1.71 -9.30
CA ILE A 253 1.60 -2.49 -8.10
C ILE A 253 0.21 -2.14 -7.60
N ILE A 254 -0.64 -3.16 -7.51
CA ILE A 254 -2.00 -3.02 -7.01
C ILE A 254 -2.11 -3.83 -5.72
N VAL A 255 -2.36 -3.13 -4.62
CA VAL A 255 -2.65 -3.74 -3.32
C VAL A 255 -4.15 -3.63 -3.09
N SER A 256 -4.87 -4.75 -3.03
CA SER A 256 -6.33 -4.70 -2.98
C SER A 256 -6.95 -5.77 -2.08
N SER A 257 -8.16 -5.48 -1.62
CA SER A 257 -9.10 -6.50 -1.19
C SER A 257 -9.73 -7.13 -2.42
N PHE A 258 -10.30 -6.29 -3.28
CA PHE A 258 -10.82 -6.67 -4.58
C PHE A 258 -10.87 -5.44 -5.48
N VAL A 259 -10.33 -5.57 -6.69
CA VAL A 259 -10.58 -4.63 -7.78
C VAL A 259 -10.41 -5.41 -9.07
N SER A 260 -11.30 -5.24 -10.04
CA SER A 260 -11.04 -5.73 -11.38
C SER A 260 -9.88 -4.93 -11.96
N CYS A 261 -8.86 -5.58 -12.48
CA CYS A 261 -7.80 -4.93 -13.22
C CYS A 261 -8.07 -5.18 -14.72
N PRO A 262 -8.85 -4.31 -15.39
CA PRO A 262 -9.00 -4.42 -16.84
C PRO A 262 -7.61 -4.36 -17.47
N GLN A 263 -7.37 -5.18 -18.50
CA GLN A 263 -6.07 -5.19 -19.15
C GLN A 263 -5.75 -3.79 -19.68
N ASN A 264 -4.66 -3.20 -19.17
CA ASN A 264 -4.17 -1.95 -19.69
C ASN A 264 -3.26 -2.26 -20.89
N PRO A 265 -3.65 -1.87 -22.12
CA PRO A 265 -2.82 -2.11 -23.31
C PRO A 265 -1.49 -1.34 -23.29
N ASN A 266 -1.28 -0.46 -22.29
CA ASN A 266 -0.11 0.36 -22.09
C ASN A 266 0.94 -0.25 -21.13
N ALA A 267 1.20 -1.56 -21.25
CA ALA A 267 2.50 -2.25 -21.10
C ALA A 267 3.43 -1.88 -19.90
N SER A 268 2.88 -1.80 -18.69
CA SER A 268 3.67 -2.04 -17.47
C SER A 268 3.46 -3.49 -17.02
N VAL A 269 4.46 -4.08 -16.38
CA VAL A 269 4.25 -5.32 -15.62
C VAL A 269 3.36 -5.02 -14.44
N THR A 270 2.20 -5.65 -14.35
CA THR A 270 1.31 -5.47 -13.20
C THR A 270 1.57 -6.54 -12.15
N LEU A 271 1.87 -6.15 -10.92
CA LEU A 271 1.90 -7.02 -9.74
C LEU A 271 0.64 -6.75 -8.93
N HIS A 272 -0.26 -7.72 -8.84
CA HIS A 272 -1.52 -7.57 -8.12
C HIS A 272 -1.58 -8.55 -6.95
N SER A 273 -1.59 -8.02 -5.72
CA SER A 273 -1.93 -8.80 -4.53
C SER A 273 -3.35 -8.50 -4.11
N SER A 274 -4.15 -9.55 -4.04
CA SER A 274 -5.54 -9.48 -3.67
C SER A 274 -5.83 -10.43 -2.53
N THR A 275 -6.77 -10.05 -1.68
CA THR A 275 -7.36 -10.99 -0.72
C THR A 275 -8.33 -11.97 -1.35
N GLN A 276 -8.67 -11.81 -2.64
CA GLN A 276 -9.42 -12.80 -3.41
C GLN A 276 -8.43 -13.57 -4.28
N GLU A 277 -8.34 -14.89 -4.06
CA GLU A 277 -7.35 -15.75 -4.71
C GLU A 277 -7.41 -15.67 -6.24
N GLN A 278 -8.60 -15.45 -6.81
CA GLN A 278 -8.83 -15.36 -8.26
C GLN A 278 -8.16 -14.14 -8.94
N VAL A 279 -7.65 -13.18 -8.17
CA VAL A 279 -7.14 -11.90 -8.71
C VAL A 279 -5.64 -11.69 -8.42
N THR A 280 -4.92 -12.74 -8.01
CA THR A 280 -3.46 -12.64 -7.77
C THR A 280 -2.67 -13.09 -8.99
N TYR A 281 -2.01 -12.17 -9.69
CA TYR A 281 -1.27 -12.49 -10.91
C TYR A 281 -0.19 -11.46 -11.27
N VAL A 282 0.63 -11.84 -12.24
CA VAL A 282 1.49 -10.94 -13.02
C VAL A 282 1.05 -10.97 -14.48
N ASP A 283 0.69 -9.83 -15.03
CA ASP A 283 0.22 -9.71 -16.43
C ASP A 283 1.05 -8.72 -17.24
N ASN A 284 1.19 -9.05 -18.52
CA ASN A 284 1.72 -8.20 -19.58
C ASN A 284 1.25 -8.74 -20.96
N ALA A 285 -0.03 -8.57 -21.29
CA ALA A 285 -0.54 -8.96 -22.60
C ALA A 285 -1.64 -8.05 -23.15
N GLN A 286 -1.63 -7.89 -24.48
CA GLN A 286 -2.68 -7.21 -25.23
C GLN A 286 -3.95 -8.07 -25.34
N ALA A 287 -5.10 -7.39 -25.23
CA ALA A 287 -6.42 -7.97 -25.33
C ALA A 287 -6.66 -8.69 -26.67
N THR A 288 -7.11 -9.94 -26.60
CA THR A 288 -8.07 -10.51 -27.56
C THR A 288 -9.05 -11.43 -26.83
N THR A 289 -10.34 -11.08 -26.90
CA THR A 289 -11.59 -11.85 -26.70
C THR A 289 -11.80 -12.78 -25.48
N THR A 290 -12.77 -12.36 -24.65
CA THR A 290 -13.85 -13.08 -23.96
C THR A 290 -13.60 -14.54 -23.57
N GLY A 291 -13.18 -14.74 -22.32
CA GLY A 291 -13.21 -16.03 -21.62
C GLY A 291 -12.78 -15.82 -20.17
N THR A 292 -13.51 -16.39 -19.23
CA THR A 292 -13.43 -16.18 -17.76
C THR A 292 -12.19 -16.77 -17.09
N ASN A 293 -11.02 -16.73 -17.74
CA ASN A 293 -9.75 -17.09 -17.13
C ASN A 293 -8.61 -16.43 -17.93
N PRO A 294 -7.76 -15.59 -17.34
CA PRO A 294 -6.53 -15.21 -18.00
C PRO A 294 -5.31 -15.65 -17.19
N ILE A 295 -4.53 -16.54 -17.78
CA ILE A 295 -3.14 -16.19 -18.02
C ILE A 295 -2.94 -16.32 -19.53
N ARG A 296 -2.91 -15.19 -20.25
CA ARG A 296 -2.59 -15.12 -21.68
C ARG A 296 -1.33 -14.28 -21.82
N PHE A 297 -0.31 -14.81 -22.50
CA PHE A 297 0.90 -14.07 -22.85
C PHE A 297 0.91 -13.83 -24.35
N GLY A 298 0.86 -12.56 -24.77
CA GLY A 298 0.92 -12.18 -26.17
C GLY A 298 1.49 -10.77 -26.36
N GLY A 299 2.61 -10.69 -27.08
CA GLY A 299 3.13 -9.44 -27.67
C GLY A 299 4.50 -8.97 -27.15
N ASP A 300 5.29 -8.36 -28.05
CA ASP A 300 6.66 -7.89 -27.86
C ASP A 300 6.83 -6.60 -27.05
N LYS A 301 6.28 -6.53 -25.83
CA LYS A 301 6.46 -5.37 -24.94
C LYS A 301 6.79 -5.77 -23.50
N VAL A 302 7.37 -4.83 -22.75
CA VAL A 302 7.99 -4.92 -21.42
C VAL A 302 7.42 -5.98 -20.47
N GLY A 303 8.19 -7.03 -20.16
CA GLY A 303 7.82 -8.01 -19.13
C GLY A 303 7.38 -9.38 -19.65
N LYS A 304 8.32 -10.24 -20.07
CA LYS A 304 7.96 -11.64 -20.39
C LYS A 304 8.14 -12.50 -19.14
N LEU A 305 7.26 -13.48 -18.89
CA LEU A 305 7.58 -14.47 -17.86
C LEU A 305 8.89 -15.14 -18.24
N ALA A 306 9.88 -15.01 -17.37
CA ALA A 306 11.12 -15.75 -17.53
C ALA A 306 10.87 -17.24 -17.23
N ARG A 307 9.90 -17.54 -16.35
CA ARG A 307 9.55 -18.90 -15.90
C ARG A 307 8.10 -19.00 -15.45
N ALA A 308 7.61 -20.24 -15.40
CA ALA A 308 6.31 -20.54 -14.79
C ALA A 308 6.28 -20.14 -13.31
N PRO A 309 5.14 -19.63 -12.80
CA PRO A 309 5.01 -19.25 -11.39
C PRO A 309 5.12 -20.47 -10.47
N VAL A 310 5.76 -20.29 -9.31
CA VAL A 310 5.94 -21.36 -8.33
C VAL A 310 5.08 -21.05 -7.10
N LYS A 311 4.04 -21.86 -6.87
CA LYS A 311 3.25 -21.78 -5.64
C LYS A 311 4.10 -22.21 -4.43
N LYS A 312 4.08 -21.41 -3.38
CA LYS A 312 4.71 -21.67 -2.07
C LYS A 312 3.64 -21.55 -0.98
N PRO A 313 3.87 -22.09 0.22
CA PRO A 313 2.96 -21.85 1.34
C PRO A 313 2.78 -20.34 1.59
N GLY A 314 1.57 -19.84 1.32
CA GLY A 314 1.17 -18.45 1.57
C GLY A 314 1.51 -17.42 0.47
N PHE A 315 2.22 -17.77 -0.60
CA PHE A 315 2.51 -16.85 -1.70
C PHE A 315 2.83 -17.59 -3.00
N THR A 316 2.80 -16.85 -4.12
CA THR A 316 3.29 -17.34 -5.41
C THR A 316 4.55 -16.56 -5.79
N LEU A 317 5.62 -17.28 -6.17
CA LEU A 317 6.85 -16.69 -6.68
C LEU A 317 6.78 -16.55 -8.20
N TRP A 318 7.06 -15.34 -8.68
CA TRP A 318 7.10 -14.97 -10.08
C TRP A 318 8.50 -14.52 -10.47
N SER A 319 8.88 -14.80 -11.72
CA SER A 319 10.14 -14.38 -12.33
C SER A 319 9.85 -13.76 -13.69
N VAL A 320 10.12 -12.47 -13.83
CA VAL A 320 9.73 -11.66 -14.97
C VAL A 320 10.96 -11.02 -15.57
N ASP A 321 11.12 -11.11 -16.89
CA ASP A 321 12.17 -10.43 -17.62
C ASP A 321 11.73 -9.01 -18.01
N LEU A 322 12.41 -8.00 -17.47
CA LEU A 322 12.21 -6.59 -17.75
C LEU A 322 13.19 -6.06 -18.82
N SER A 323 13.94 -6.91 -19.52
CA SER A 323 14.95 -6.53 -20.52
C SER A 323 14.44 -5.58 -21.62
N ALA A 324 13.15 -5.66 -21.96
CA ALA A 324 12.52 -4.79 -22.96
C ALA A 324 12.15 -3.38 -22.43
N ALA A 325 12.31 -3.10 -21.13
CA ALA A 325 12.10 -1.76 -20.57
C ALA A 325 13.33 -0.86 -20.78
N ASP A 326 13.12 0.43 -21.05
CA ASP A 326 14.18 1.45 -21.03
C ASP A 326 14.61 1.77 -19.57
N ILE A 327 15.22 0.78 -18.92
CA ILE A 327 15.74 0.90 -17.56
C ILE A 327 17.16 1.44 -17.65
N ARG A 328 17.31 2.70 -17.23
CA ARG A 328 18.62 3.35 -17.05
C ARG A 328 19.08 3.16 -15.62
N THR A 329 20.38 3.04 -15.40
CA THR A 329 20.95 2.95 -14.05
C THR A 329 20.57 4.18 -13.23
N ALA A 330 20.00 3.96 -12.05
CA ALA A 330 19.61 5.00 -11.11
C ALA A 330 19.87 4.55 -9.66
N PRO A 331 19.83 5.46 -8.67
CA PRO A 331 20.06 5.12 -7.27
C PRO A 331 19.13 3.99 -6.78
N LEU A 332 19.64 3.15 -5.87
CA LEU A 332 18.89 2.07 -5.21
C LEU A 332 17.99 2.58 -4.06
N VAL A 333 17.92 3.89 -3.83
CA VAL A 333 17.13 4.49 -2.76
C VAL A 333 15.75 4.87 -3.32
N PRO A 334 14.65 4.30 -2.80
CA PRO A 334 13.32 4.69 -3.21
C PRO A 334 13.06 6.13 -2.80
N ARG A 335 12.54 6.92 -3.73
CA ARG A 335 11.96 8.24 -3.45
C ARG A 335 10.66 8.35 -4.23
N PHE A 336 9.60 8.84 -3.59
CA PHE A 336 8.46 9.29 -4.36
C PHE A 336 8.90 10.44 -5.27
N GLN A 337 8.36 10.51 -6.48
CA GLN A 337 8.51 11.70 -7.29
C GLN A 337 7.86 12.85 -6.52
N ASP A 338 8.63 13.90 -6.26
CA ASP A 338 8.12 15.12 -5.64
C ASP A 338 7.17 15.77 -6.65
N ASP A 339 5.86 15.66 -6.41
CA ASP A 339 4.94 16.67 -6.93
C ASP A 339 5.37 18.00 -6.32
N ALA A 340 5.38 19.10 -7.08
CA ALA A 340 6.04 20.38 -6.78
C ALA A 340 5.65 21.08 -5.44
N ALA A 341 4.86 20.46 -4.56
CA ALA A 341 4.55 20.88 -3.20
C ALA A 341 5.33 20.02 -2.17
N GLY A 342 6.60 20.37 -1.95
CA GLY A 342 7.55 19.61 -1.12
C GLY A 342 7.16 19.40 0.35
N GLU A 343 6.72 18.19 0.70
CA GLU A 343 6.70 17.68 2.08
C GLU A 343 7.70 16.53 2.19
N LYS A 344 8.99 16.85 2.46
CA LYS A 344 10.01 15.84 2.82
C LYS A 344 9.56 15.14 4.12
N GLN A 345 8.95 13.97 4.00
CA GLN A 345 8.60 13.16 5.18
C GLN A 345 9.85 12.48 5.71
N ASN A 346 10.51 13.13 6.68
CA ASN A 346 11.57 12.51 7.45
C ASN A 346 10.95 11.48 8.42
N VAL A 347 11.24 10.19 8.21
CA VAL A 347 10.67 9.09 9.00
C VAL A 347 11.10 9.18 10.47
N ASP A 348 12.29 9.73 10.73
CA ASP A 348 12.81 9.94 12.09
C ASP A 348 11.95 10.89 12.92
N ALA A 349 11.23 11.83 12.29
CA ALA A 349 10.28 12.72 12.97
C ALA A 349 8.87 12.14 13.15
N GLN A 350 8.58 10.96 12.59
CA GLN A 350 7.31 10.24 12.79
C GLN A 350 7.40 9.16 13.87
N LEU A 351 8.61 8.86 14.35
CA LEU A 351 8.88 7.97 15.49
C LEU A 351 9.05 8.72 16.81
N SER A 352 9.11 10.06 16.80
CA SER A 352 8.89 10.92 17.98
C SER A 352 7.40 11.19 18.15
#